data_AF-A0A1F6CZQ5-F1
#
_entry.id   AF-A0A1F6CZQ5-F1
#
_cell.length_a   1.000
_cell.length_b   1.000
_cell.length_c   1.000
_cell.angle_alpha   90.00
_cell.angle_beta   90.00
_cell.angle_gamma   90.00
#
_symmetry.space_group_name_H-M   'P 1'
#
loop_
_entity.id
_entity.type
_entity.pdbx_description
1 polymer ?
#
loop_
_entity_poly.entity_id
_entity_poly.type
_entity_poly.pdbx_seq_one_letter_code
_entity_poly.pdbx_strand_id
1 'polypeptide(L)'
;MTLNAADHGVHHHLDGLNLYYWKEGHELLSDLGYLWDHPDKYQTARTSAHNLVMIDGKDQTGRGRRGTFHLFSVTPTVKVMEASSDGYGPDSAYRRTCLQIDRGPAGSYLLDIFRASGGQRADYIFHGPHANYRVRGLDLRAEATGGQRQPVSPGEAGPALTGVLRGRGQSPWSVVWTFEDGYTFEAFAPGCAEESVFVGNGWGQRDHRNTDVGATLPYVVRRLEGAKRNDVFAAAFVGSRGRQTLLKAIRVLPLPADAPEGAVAIAVRTAHGVDIVISTLDPAAITVPTDVGDVSTDGRLAAILTEDGPPSSACLIGGTSLSAPGLNLTAPNAVLSGRILSSGSGGGHSYFDIDCDRPEIQGLRGQTLFATDDGARHGYLIRAVEPADAGRRVFTKRDHRGFEARPAKTWELPVTAFWDAGTPCR
;
A
#
# COMPACT_ATOMS: atom_id res chain seq x y z
N MET A 1 1.78 -0.98 -10.02
CA MET A 1 1.86 -0.17 -8.78
C MET A 1 3.28 -0.26 -8.26
N THR A 2 3.82 0.85 -7.76
CA THR A 2 5.14 0.91 -7.11
C THR A 2 4.98 1.55 -5.73
N LEU A 3 5.56 0.93 -4.70
CA LEU A 3 5.67 1.46 -3.35
C LEU A 3 7.14 1.81 -3.08
N ASN A 4 7.43 3.08 -2.80
CA ASN A 4 8.80 3.52 -2.54
C ASN A 4 9.17 3.32 -1.06
N ALA A 5 10.03 2.35 -0.78
CA ALA A 5 10.64 2.17 0.54
C ALA A 5 12.17 2.20 0.45
N ALA A 6 12.72 3.00 -0.45
CA ALA A 6 14.15 3.22 -0.54
C ALA A 6 14.64 4.08 0.63
N ASP A 7 15.86 3.78 1.10
CA ASP A 7 16.65 4.69 1.92
C ASP A 7 16.90 5.99 1.16
N HIS A 8 17.05 7.10 1.87
CA HIS A 8 17.32 8.38 1.24
C HIS A 8 18.79 8.50 0.80
N GLY A 9 19.00 8.73 -0.49
CA GLY A 9 20.31 8.91 -1.14
C GLY A 9 20.44 10.25 -1.87
N VAL A 10 21.47 10.36 -2.71
CA VAL A 10 21.68 11.53 -3.57
C VAL A 10 20.63 11.54 -4.68
N HIS A 11 20.04 12.71 -4.98
CA HIS A 11 18.92 12.88 -5.92
C HIS A 11 17.59 12.23 -5.49
N HIS A 12 17.43 11.88 -4.21
CA HIS A 12 16.15 11.38 -3.69
C HIS A 12 15.22 12.53 -3.30
N HIS A 13 13.93 12.26 -3.37
CA HIS A 13 12.89 13.13 -2.83
C HIS A 13 12.57 12.75 -1.37
N LEU A 14 11.74 13.56 -0.72
CA LEU A 14 11.26 13.37 0.66
C LEU A 14 9.98 12.53 0.65
N ASP A 15 10.06 11.38 -0.03
CA ASP A 15 8.92 10.62 -0.54
C ASP A 15 8.86 9.18 -0.01
N GLY A 16 9.35 8.97 1.23
CA GLY A 16 9.25 7.67 1.88
C GLY A 16 7.81 7.18 1.92
N LEU A 17 7.59 5.96 1.43
CA LEU A 17 6.30 5.31 1.24
C LEU A 17 5.40 5.94 0.17
N ASN A 18 5.93 6.74 -0.76
CA ASN A 18 5.18 7.20 -1.92
C ASN A 18 4.60 6.04 -2.75
N LEU A 19 3.42 6.27 -3.35
CA LEU A 19 2.71 5.31 -4.18
C LEU A 19 2.55 5.84 -5.59
N TYR A 20 2.94 5.02 -6.55
CA TYR A 20 2.72 5.26 -7.98
C TYR A 20 1.83 4.18 -8.56
N TYR A 21 0.86 4.57 -9.39
CA TYR A 21 -0.06 3.63 -10.01
C TYR A 21 -0.27 3.92 -11.49
N TRP A 22 0.18 2.98 -12.31
CA TRP A 22 -0.08 2.91 -13.75
C TRP A 22 -0.93 1.68 -14.07
N LYS A 23 -1.94 1.84 -14.92
CA LYS A 23 -2.79 0.74 -15.38
C LYS A 23 -3.30 1.02 -16.80
N GLU A 24 -3.25 0.00 -17.66
CA GLU A 24 -3.82 0.04 -19.02
C GLU A 24 -3.44 1.29 -19.83
N GLY A 25 -2.16 1.68 -19.78
CA GLY A 25 -1.63 2.82 -20.53
C GLY A 25 -1.84 4.19 -19.88
N HIS A 26 -2.37 4.25 -18.65
CA HIS A 26 -2.71 5.50 -17.97
C HIS A 26 -1.97 5.64 -16.63
N GLU A 27 -1.42 6.83 -16.38
CA GLU A 27 -0.89 7.26 -15.08
C GLU A 27 -2.06 7.69 -14.18
N LEU A 28 -2.39 6.90 -13.16
CA LEU A 28 -3.55 7.15 -12.31
C LEU A 28 -3.16 7.88 -11.03
N LEU A 29 -2.08 7.41 -10.39
CA LEU A 29 -1.37 8.12 -9.33
C LEU A 29 0.05 8.39 -9.82
N SER A 30 0.35 9.66 -10.07
CA SER A 30 1.62 10.10 -10.65
C SER A 30 2.66 10.46 -9.59
N ASP A 31 3.91 10.56 -10.03
CA ASP A 31 4.96 11.33 -9.34
C ASP A 31 5.34 12.49 -10.26
N LEU A 32 5.62 13.67 -9.70
CA LEU A 32 5.94 14.85 -10.50
C LEU A 32 7.31 14.78 -11.18
N GLY A 33 8.16 13.86 -10.78
CA GLY A 33 9.45 13.61 -11.42
C GLY A 33 10.52 14.63 -11.04
N TYR A 34 11.55 14.73 -11.86
CA TYR A 34 12.80 15.39 -11.50
C TYR A 34 13.05 16.64 -12.33
N LEU A 35 13.27 17.78 -11.67
CA LEU A 35 13.54 19.07 -12.33
C LEU A 35 15.03 19.42 -12.47
N TRP A 36 15.94 18.46 -12.29
CA TRP A 36 17.39 18.71 -12.38
C TRP A 36 17.86 19.87 -11.48
N ASP A 37 18.55 20.85 -12.04
CA ASP A 37 19.08 22.04 -11.36
C ASP A 37 18.13 23.25 -11.47
N HIS A 38 16.88 23.04 -11.87
CA HIS A 38 15.89 24.11 -11.94
C HIS A 38 15.71 24.78 -10.57
N PRO A 39 15.54 26.12 -10.50
CA PRO A 39 15.32 26.83 -9.24
C PRO A 39 14.16 26.26 -8.40
N ASP A 40 13.11 25.77 -9.06
CA ASP A 40 11.93 25.17 -8.42
C ASP A 40 12.06 23.67 -8.12
N LYS A 41 13.24 23.05 -8.22
CA LYS A 41 13.41 21.60 -7.98
C LYS A 41 12.88 21.09 -6.64
N TYR A 42 12.82 21.95 -5.63
CA TYR A 42 12.22 21.62 -4.34
C TYR A 42 10.72 21.30 -4.45
N GLN A 43 10.01 21.88 -5.43
CA GLN A 43 8.57 21.67 -5.61
C GLN A 43 8.19 20.22 -5.92
N THR A 44 9.08 19.47 -6.57
CA THR A 44 8.89 18.03 -6.83
C THR A 44 9.57 17.14 -5.78
N ALA A 45 10.50 17.68 -4.99
CA ALA A 45 11.22 16.94 -3.96
C ALA A 45 10.53 16.93 -2.58
N ARG A 46 9.72 17.95 -2.26
CA ARG A 46 8.97 18.07 -1.00
C ARG A 46 7.96 16.95 -0.81
N THR A 47 7.70 16.57 0.43
CA THR A 47 6.78 15.47 0.80
C THR A 47 5.37 15.69 0.29
N SER A 48 4.90 16.94 0.27
CA SER A 48 3.57 17.29 -0.22
C SER A 48 3.37 17.13 -1.74
N ALA A 49 4.44 16.82 -2.49
CA ALA A 49 4.36 16.51 -3.93
C ALA A 49 4.05 15.04 -4.23
N HIS A 50 3.91 14.20 -3.20
CA HIS A 50 3.82 12.74 -3.31
C HIS A 50 2.50 12.20 -2.76
N ASN A 51 2.18 10.95 -3.11
CA ASN A 51 0.95 10.29 -2.71
C ASN A 51 1.14 9.54 -1.38
N LEU A 52 1.18 10.23 -0.24
CA LEU A 52 1.56 9.69 1.08
C LEU A 52 0.95 10.49 2.24
N VAL A 53 1.29 10.15 3.49
CA VAL A 53 0.83 10.89 4.69
C VAL A 53 1.88 11.92 5.13
N MET A 54 1.46 13.15 5.37
CA MET A 54 2.29 14.22 5.91
C MET A 54 1.91 14.51 7.36
N ILE A 55 2.90 14.54 8.26
CA ILE A 55 2.68 14.80 9.70
C ILE A 55 3.02 16.25 10.03
N ASP A 56 2.11 16.91 10.76
CA ASP A 56 2.20 18.31 11.19
C ASP A 56 2.48 19.31 10.05
N GLY A 57 2.22 18.92 8.81
CA GLY A 57 2.54 19.70 7.63
C GLY A 57 4.04 19.92 7.41
N LYS A 58 4.87 18.98 7.86
CA LYS A 58 6.33 19.00 7.71
C LYS A 58 6.77 17.98 6.68
N ASP A 59 7.86 18.29 5.98
CA ASP A 59 8.53 17.29 5.16
C ASP A 59 9.11 16.14 5.99
N GLN A 60 9.23 14.98 5.37
CA GLN A 60 10.01 13.88 5.91
C GLN A 60 11.48 14.28 6.05
N THR A 61 12.15 13.67 7.02
CA THR A 61 13.61 13.75 7.15
C THR A 61 14.25 13.17 5.89
N GLY A 62 15.17 13.92 5.27
CA GLY A 62 15.96 13.41 4.14
C GLY A 62 17.10 12.53 4.62
N ARG A 63 18.20 13.15 5.08
CA ARG A 63 19.44 12.45 5.42
C ARG A 63 19.23 11.40 6.51
N GLY A 64 19.63 10.16 6.20
CA GLY A 64 19.58 9.05 7.16
C GLY A 64 18.23 8.34 7.22
N ARG A 65 17.21 8.83 6.52
CA ARG A 65 15.91 8.14 6.40
C ARG A 65 16.11 6.77 5.76
N ARG A 66 15.51 5.76 6.37
CA ARG A 66 15.47 4.37 5.92
C ARG A 66 14.06 3.96 5.53
N GLY A 67 13.99 3.00 4.62
CA GLY A 67 12.77 2.25 4.33
C GLY A 67 12.97 0.77 4.63
N THR A 68 11.90 0.08 4.99
CA THR A 68 11.97 -1.35 5.32
C THR A 68 10.74 -2.06 4.82
N PHE A 69 10.92 -3.08 3.97
CA PHE A 69 9.84 -3.98 3.58
C PHE A 69 9.60 -5.04 4.65
N HIS A 70 8.32 -5.30 4.92
CA HIS A 70 7.87 -6.24 5.93
C HIS A 70 7.09 -7.42 5.39
N LEU A 71 6.43 -7.21 4.24
CA LEU A 71 5.61 -8.19 3.56
C LEU A 71 5.67 -7.95 2.05
N PHE A 72 5.77 -9.04 1.30
CA PHE A 72 5.59 -9.06 -0.15
C PHE A 72 5.09 -10.45 -0.52
N SER A 73 3.86 -10.55 -1.02
CA SER A 73 3.29 -11.82 -1.43
C SER A 73 2.44 -11.67 -2.68
N VAL A 74 2.44 -12.71 -3.50
CA VAL A 74 1.76 -12.75 -4.80
C VAL A 74 1.01 -14.06 -4.89
N THR A 75 -0.31 -13.96 -4.96
CA THR A 75 -1.23 -15.03 -5.35
C THR A 75 -1.91 -14.65 -6.66
N PRO A 76 -2.66 -15.55 -7.31
CA PRO A 76 -3.43 -15.22 -8.51
C PRO A 76 -4.33 -13.97 -8.31
N THR A 77 -5.07 -13.90 -7.20
CA THR A 77 -6.08 -12.86 -6.95
C THR A 77 -5.61 -11.73 -6.02
N VAL A 78 -4.61 -11.96 -5.16
CA VAL A 78 -4.15 -10.98 -4.16
C VAL A 78 -2.64 -10.79 -4.26
N LYS A 79 -2.21 -9.54 -4.45
CA LYS A 79 -0.79 -9.15 -4.46
C LYS A 79 -0.61 -8.07 -3.41
N VAL A 80 0.26 -8.27 -2.42
CA VAL A 80 0.40 -7.35 -1.29
C VAL A 80 1.85 -6.94 -1.09
N MET A 81 2.04 -5.69 -0.68
CA MET A 81 3.31 -5.16 -0.19
C MET A 81 3.06 -4.39 1.10
N GLU A 82 3.96 -4.51 2.07
CA GLU A 82 3.99 -3.68 3.26
C GLU A 82 5.39 -3.13 3.50
N ALA A 83 5.48 -1.83 3.76
CA ALA A 83 6.74 -1.20 4.12
C ALA A 83 6.56 -0.09 5.16
N SER A 84 7.61 0.19 5.91
CA SER A 84 7.71 1.36 6.81
C SER A 84 8.83 2.29 6.39
N SER A 85 8.79 3.52 6.90
CA SER A 85 9.91 4.46 6.82
C SER A 85 10.01 5.26 8.12
N ASP A 86 11.22 5.63 8.53
CA ASP A 86 11.49 6.47 9.70
C ASP A 86 11.53 7.98 9.34
N GLY A 87 10.86 8.38 8.25
CA GLY A 87 10.85 9.76 7.75
C GLY A 87 10.38 10.80 8.78
N TYR A 88 9.56 10.39 9.75
CA TYR A 88 9.11 11.22 10.88
C TYR A 88 9.71 10.78 12.23
N GLY A 89 10.89 10.17 12.20
CA GLY A 89 11.59 9.64 13.37
C GLY A 89 11.24 8.17 13.66
N PRO A 90 12.09 7.49 14.46
CA PRO A 90 11.96 6.05 14.74
C PRO A 90 10.78 5.71 15.67
N ASP A 91 10.29 6.67 16.44
CA ASP A 91 9.18 6.49 17.39
C ASP A 91 7.80 6.68 16.74
N SER A 92 7.76 7.13 15.49
CA SER A 92 6.53 7.35 14.73
C SER A 92 6.16 6.08 13.96
N ALA A 93 4.95 5.56 14.16
CA ALA A 93 4.44 4.49 13.32
C ALA A 93 4.14 5.08 11.94
N TYR A 94 4.98 4.81 10.95
CA TYR A 94 4.79 5.33 9.58
C TYR A 94 4.97 4.17 8.60
N ARG A 95 3.84 3.54 8.26
CA ARG A 95 3.79 2.22 7.64
C ARG A 95 2.60 2.08 6.68
N ARG A 96 2.86 1.53 5.50
CA ARG A 96 1.87 1.42 4.42
C ARG A 96 1.74 -0.02 3.96
N THR A 97 0.51 -0.51 3.89
CA THR A 97 0.15 -1.82 3.32
C THR A 97 -0.69 -1.57 2.07
N CYS A 98 -0.19 -1.98 0.91
CA CYS A 98 -0.87 -1.85 -0.37
C CYS A 98 -1.22 -3.24 -0.92
N LEU A 99 -2.46 -3.43 -1.32
CA LEU A 99 -2.95 -4.65 -1.97
C LEU A 99 -3.42 -4.32 -3.38
N GLN A 100 -3.05 -5.12 -4.37
CA GLN A 100 -3.74 -5.20 -5.65
C GLN A 100 -4.61 -6.45 -5.65
N ILE A 101 -5.91 -6.24 -5.81
CA ILE A 101 -6.92 -7.31 -5.89
C ILE A 101 -7.30 -7.48 -7.36
N ASP A 102 -7.08 -8.69 -7.86
CA ASP A 102 -7.23 -9.09 -9.25
C ASP A 102 -8.48 -9.95 -9.41
N ARG A 103 -9.43 -9.46 -10.21
CA ARG A 103 -10.69 -10.15 -10.53
C ARG A 103 -10.68 -10.65 -11.98
N GLY A 104 -9.49 -10.90 -12.53
CA GLY A 104 -9.31 -11.40 -13.88
C GLY A 104 -9.95 -10.47 -14.91
N PRO A 105 -10.87 -10.95 -15.78
CA PRO A 105 -11.51 -10.13 -16.80
C PRO A 105 -12.33 -8.94 -16.26
N ALA A 106 -12.79 -8.99 -15.00
CA ALA A 106 -13.50 -7.87 -14.38
C ALA A 106 -12.57 -6.70 -13.99
N GLY A 107 -11.26 -6.88 -14.13
CA GLY A 107 -10.24 -5.89 -13.83
C GLY A 107 -9.61 -6.07 -12.45
N SER A 108 -8.94 -5.03 -11.99
CA SER A 108 -8.27 -5.00 -10.69
C SER A 108 -8.39 -3.63 -10.04
N TYR A 109 -8.29 -3.62 -8.72
CA TYR A 109 -8.23 -2.39 -7.93
C TYR A 109 -7.07 -2.46 -6.92
N LEU A 110 -6.64 -1.29 -6.46
CA LEU A 110 -5.73 -1.17 -5.33
C LEU A 110 -6.50 -0.83 -4.06
N LEU A 111 -6.12 -1.47 -2.96
CA LEU A 111 -6.49 -1.06 -1.61
C LEU A 111 -5.22 -0.57 -0.91
N ASP A 112 -5.31 0.59 -0.27
CA ASP A 112 -4.22 1.26 0.41
C ASP A 112 -4.59 1.46 1.88
N ILE A 113 -3.71 1.03 2.78
CA ILE A 113 -3.84 1.20 4.23
C ILE A 113 -2.57 1.88 4.72
N PHE A 114 -2.67 3.15 5.08
CA PHE A 114 -1.58 3.94 5.62
C PHE A 114 -1.78 4.15 7.12
N ARG A 115 -0.84 3.67 7.92
CA ARG A 115 -0.78 3.86 9.37
C ARG A 115 0.25 4.93 9.69
N ALA A 116 -0.19 5.98 10.38
CA ALA A 116 0.62 7.13 10.74
C ALA A 116 0.42 7.43 12.23
N SER A 117 1.48 7.65 12.99
CA SER A 117 1.37 8.16 14.36
C SER A 117 2.37 9.27 14.64
N GLY A 118 2.10 10.01 15.71
CA GLY A 118 2.85 11.20 16.07
C GLY A 118 2.22 12.50 15.52
N GLY A 119 2.69 13.61 16.06
CA GLY A 119 2.14 14.93 15.74
C GLY A 119 0.74 15.19 16.32
N GLN A 120 0.16 16.31 15.89
CA GLN A 120 -1.21 16.73 16.19
C GLN A 120 -2.11 16.73 14.95
N ARG A 121 -1.50 16.51 13.77
CA ARG A 121 -2.16 16.53 12.48
C ARG A 121 -1.53 15.53 11.52
N ALA A 122 -2.36 14.75 10.85
CA ALA A 122 -1.96 13.89 9.75
C ALA A 122 -2.78 14.21 8.49
N ASP A 123 -2.08 14.41 7.38
CA ASP A 123 -2.65 14.73 6.07
C ASP A 123 -2.31 13.61 5.09
N TYR A 124 -3.28 12.77 4.71
CA TYR A 124 -3.11 11.87 3.58
C TYR A 124 -3.34 12.62 2.28
N ILE A 125 -2.28 12.76 1.49
CA ILE A 125 -2.22 13.59 0.30
C ILE A 125 -2.06 12.68 -0.91
N PHE A 126 -2.79 12.99 -1.97
CA PHE A 126 -2.53 12.49 -3.32
C PHE A 126 -3.02 13.50 -4.34
N HIS A 127 -2.52 13.42 -5.57
CA HIS A 127 -2.98 14.28 -6.67
C HIS A 127 -3.56 13.46 -7.82
N GLY A 128 -4.66 13.96 -8.37
CA GLY A 128 -5.28 13.39 -9.55
C GLY A 128 -4.50 13.67 -10.83
N PRO A 129 -4.73 12.90 -11.91
CA PRO A 129 -3.96 13.01 -13.14
C PRO A 129 -4.21 14.30 -13.93
N HIS A 130 -5.38 14.94 -13.76
CA HIS A 130 -5.76 16.17 -14.48
C HIS A 130 -7.01 16.84 -13.86
N ALA A 131 -7.36 18.03 -14.35
CA ALA A 131 -8.49 18.83 -13.84
C ALA A 131 -9.90 18.33 -14.22
N ASN A 132 -10.05 17.40 -15.17
CA ASN A 132 -11.34 16.79 -15.47
C ASN A 132 -11.75 15.74 -14.43
N TYR A 133 -12.37 16.18 -13.32
CA TYR A 133 -12.84 15.31 -12.26
C TYR A 133 -14.20 15.70 -11.69
N ARG A 134 -14.84 14.74 -11.01
CA ARG A 134 -16.06 14.94 -10.23
C ARG A 134 -15.98 14.24 -8.89
N VAL A 135 -16.34 14.96 -7.83
CA VAL A 135 -16.46 14.41 -6.47
C VAL A 135 -17.89 13.88 -6.27
N ARG A 136 -18.03 12.75 -5.58
CA ARG A 136 -19.30 12.08 -5.26
C ARG A 136 -19.37 11.78 -3.77
N GLY A 137 -20.56 11.94 -3.18
CA GLY A 137 -20.78 11.59 -1.76
C GLY A 137 -20.14 12.55 -0.75
N LEU A 138 -19.67 13.71 -1.19
CA LEU A 138 -19.03 14.73 -0.34
C LEU A 138 -19.57 16.12 -0.70
N ASP A 139 -20.13 16.83 0.28
CA ASP A 139 -20.51 18.25 0.13
C ASP A 139 -19.25 19.11 0.29
N LEU A 140 -18.83 19.70 -0.82
CA LEU A 140 -17.65 20.53 -0.93
C LEU A 140 -18.05 21.99 -1.10
N ARG A 141 -17.50 22.87 -0.26
CA ARG A 141 -17.76 24.31 -0.29
C ARG A 141 -16.47 25.06 -0.46
N ALA A 142 -16.52 26.16 -1.21
CA ALA A 142 -15.38 27.06 -1.31
C ALA A 142 -14.91 27.49 0.08
N GLU A 143 -13.63 27.36 0.35
CA GLU A 143 -13.05 27.82 1.59
C GLU A 143 -13.13 29.36 1.64
N ALA A 144 -13.66 29.91 2.73
CA ALA A 144 -13.83 31.34 2.87
C ALA A 144 -12.46 32.01 3.09
N THR A 145 -11.82 32.46 2.01
CA THR A 145 -10.47 33.05 2.07
C THR A 145 -10.47 34.54 2.47
N GLY A 146 -11.56 35.06 3.05
CA GLY A 146 -11.66 36.47 3.43
C GLY A 146 -11.46 37.47 2.29
N GLY A 147 -11.65 37.03 1.04
CA GLY A 147 -11.43 37.84 -0.17
C GLY A 147 -9.99 37.81 -0.73
N GLN A 148 -9.04 37.14 -0.08
CA GLN A 148 -7.69 36.96 -0.61
C GLN A 148 -7.62 35.70 -1.50
N ARG A 149 -7.17 35.83 -2.75
CA ARG A 149 -6.87 34.71 -3.67
C ARG A 149 -5.52 34.03 -3.35
N GLN A 150 -5.06 34.08 -2.09
CA GLN A 150 -3.78 33.51 -1.72
C GLN A 150 -3.86 31.98 -1.61
N PRO A 151 -2.80 31.24 -1.97
CA PRO A 151 -2.74 29.80 -1.75
C PRO A 151 -2.99 29.46 -0.27
N VAL A 152 -3.84 28.48 -0.02
CA VAL A 152 -4.02 27.90 1.31
C VAL A 152 -3.05 26.74 1.42
N SER A 153 -2.09 26.84 2.34
CA SER A 153 -1.21 25.73 2.67
C SER A 153 -1.79 24.97 3.86
N PRO A 154 -2.03 23.65 3.74
CA PRO A 154 -2.46 22.83 4.86
C PRO A 154 -1.43 22.81 6.01
N GLY A 155 -0.19 23.26 5.80
CA GLY A 155 0.87 23.41 6.82
C GLY A 155 2.12 24.08 6.26
N GLU A 156 3.21 24.16 7.04
CA GLU A 156 4.46 24.86 6.68
C GLU A 156 5.08 24.37 5.35
N ALA A 157 5.18 23.04 5.18
CA ALA A 157 5.62 22.38 3.94
C ALA A 157 4.44 21.76 3.14
N GLY A 158 3.21 22.13 3.48
CA GLY A 158 2.01 21.63 2.80
C GLY A 158 1.92 22.07 1.35
N PRO A 159 1.08 21.41 0.53
CA PRO A 159 0.88 21.84 -0.83
C PRO A 159 0.23 23.24 -0.82
N ALA A 160 0.77 24.18 -1.58
CA ALA A 160 0.18 25.50 -1.73
C ALA A 160 -0.99 25.37 -2.71
N LEU A 161 -2.24 25.42 -2.20
CA LEU A 161 -3.42 25.13 -3.00
C LEU A 161 -4.23 26.39 -3.32
N THR A 162 -4.70 26.48 -4.56
CA THR A 162 -5.63 27.52 -5.01
C THR A 162 -7.00 26.93 -5.30
N GLY A 163 -8.05 27.74 -5.19
CA GLY A 163 -9.43 27.29 -5.44
C GLY A 163 -9.88 26.19 -4.49
N VAL A 164 -9.46 26.26 -3.22
CA VAL A 164 -9.70 25.19 -2.25
C VAL A 164 -11.19 25.03 -1.95
N LEU A 165 -11.65 23.81 -2.10
CA LEU A 165 -12.93 23.32 -1.65
C LEU A 165 -12.72 22.48 -0.41
N ARG A 166 -13.53 22.72 0.63
CA ARG A 166 -13.49 22.00 1.89
C ARG A 166 -14.81 21.28 2.15
N GLY A 167 -14.72 20.06 2.70
CA GLY A 167 -15.86 19.28 3.15
C GLY A 167 -15.53 18.45 4.40
N ARG A 168 -16.52 17.71 4.89
CA ARG A 168 -16.33 16.71 5.97
C ARG A 168 -16.52 15.31 5.42
N GLY A 169 -15.51 14.47 5.54
CA GLY A 169 -15.49 13.11 5.00
C GLY A 169 -16.24 12.10 5.86
N GLN A 170 -17.43 12.41 6.39
CA GLN A 170 -18.08 11.58 7.42
C GLN A 170 -18.71 10.28 6.90
N SER A 171 -18.88 10.15 5.58
CA SER A 171 -19.52 9.01 4.92
C SER A 171 -18.70 8.62 3.69
N PRO A 172 -18.84 7.40 3.14
CA PRO A 172 -18.09 6.99 1.97
C PRO A 172 -18.26 7.97 0.79
N TRP A 173 -17.14 8.34 0.19
CA TRP A 173 -17.07 9.30 -0.91
C TRP A 173 -16.02 8.90 -1.94
N SER A 174 -16.08 9.48 -3.14
CA SER A 174 -15.11 9.22 -4.20
C SER A 174 -14.82 10.43 -5.07
N VAL A 175 -13.69 10.39 -5.77
CA VAL A 175 -13.33 11.34 -6.83
C VAL A 175 -13.08 10.56 -8.11
N VAL A 176 -13.71 10.99 -9.20
CA VAL A 176 -13.63 10.33 -10.51
C VAL A 176 -12.99 11.26 -11.52
N TRP A 177 -11.92 10.81 -12.16
CA TRP A 177 -11.30 11.45 -13.32
C TRP A 177 -11.72 10.71 -14.60
N THR A 178 -11.97 11.47 -15.66
CA THR A 178 -12.30 10.93 -16.99
C THR A 178 -11.26 11.38 -18.01
N PHE A 179 -10.57 10.42 -18.61
CA PHE A 179 -9.61 10.65 -19.67
C PHE A 179 -10.33 10.86 -21.01
N GLU A 180 -9.63 11.46 -21.98
CA GLU A 180 -10.18 11.78 -23.30
C GLU A 180 -10.63 10.54 -24.08
N ASP A 181 -9.98 9.39 -23.88
CA ASP A 181 -10.33 8.11 -24.51
C ASP A 181 -11.52 7.40 -23.83
N GLY A 182 -12.13 8.01 -22.81
CA GLY A 182 -13.22 7.45 -22.02
C GLY A 182 -12.77 6.50 -20.91
N TYR A 183 -11.48 6.34 -20.67
CA TYR A 183 -10.98 5.66 -19.47
C TYR A 183 -11.31 6.48 -18.22
N THR A 184 -11.58 5.79 -17.11
CA THR A 184 -11.92 6.42 -15.84
C THR A 184 -10.97 5.97 -14.75
N PHE A 185 -10.64 6.88 -13.86
CA PHE A 185 -9.94 6.61 -12.61
C PHE A 185 -10.81 7.07 -11.45
N GLU A 186 -11.07 6.20 -10.48
CA GLU A 186 -11.84 6.53 -9.29
C GLU A 186 -11.05 6.20 -8.02
N ALA A 187 -10.94 7.20 -7.13
CA ALA A 187 -10.38 7.06 -5.80
C ALA A 187 -11.53 7.07 -4.77
N PHE A 188 -11.64 6.01 -3.98
CA PHE A 188 -12.65 5.83 -2.95
C PHE A 188 -12.04 6.04 -1.56
N ALA A 189 -12.81 6.67 -0.67
CA ALA A 189 -12.52 6.78 0.75
C ALA A 189 -13.70 6.21 1.56
N PRO A 190 -13.44 5.54 2.71
CA PRO A 190 -14.50 4.98 3.54
C PRO A 190 -15.27 6.06 4.32
N GLY A 191 -14.68 7.25 4.45
CA GLY A 191 -15.10 8.29 5.36
C GLY A 191 -14.76 7.99 6.83
N CYS A 192 -14.65 9.05 7.63
CA CYS A 192 -14.48 9.03 9.07
C CYS A 192 -15.12 10.30 9.65
N ALA A 193 -15.77 10.20 10.81
CA ALA A 193 -16.49 11.32 11.43
C ALA A 193 -15.59 12.54 11.71
N GLU A 194 -14.31 12.30 11.97
CA GLU A 194 -13.29 13.30 12.30
C GLU A 194 -12.55 13.84 11.06
N GLU A 195 -12.79 13.30 9.88
CA GLU A 195 -12.05 13.64 8.66
C GLU A 195 -12.52 14.96 8.06
N SER A 196 -11.58 15.91 7.90
CA SER A 196 -11.75 17.04 6.99
C SER A 196 -11.14 16.72 5.64
N VAL A 197 -11.79 17.12 4.56
CA VAL A 197 -11.31 16.89 3.19
C VAL A 197 -11.13 18.22 2.48
N PHE A 198 -10.00 18.38 1.79
CA PHE A 198 -9.70 19.54 0.96
C PHE A 198 -9.39 19.07 -0.46
N VAL A 199 -9.92 19.80 -1.45
CA VAL A 199 -9.60 19.60 -2.86
C VAL A 199 -9.21 20.96 -3.45
N GLY A 200 -8.06 21.06 -4.08
CA GLY A 200 -7.57 22.32 -4.65
C GLY A 200 -6.47 22.11 -5.67
N ASN A 201 -6.15 23.16 -6.42
CA ASN A 201 -5.14 23.10 -7.47
C ASN A 201 -3.77 23.45 -6.88
N GLY A 202 -2.82 22.52 -6.97
CA GLY A 202 -1.44 22.68 -6.53
C GLY A 202 -0.44 22.57 -7.68
N TRP A 203 0.85 22.55 -7.36
CA TRP A 203 1.94 22.47 -8.32
C TRP A 203 1.82 21.22 -9.22
N GLY A 204 1.98 21.40 -10.53
CA GLY A 204 1.90 20.30 -11.50
C GLY A 204 2.99 20.30 -12.56
N GLN A 205 3.97 21.20 -12.47
CA GLN A 205 5.07 21.28 -13.43
C GLN A 205 6.02 20.09 -13.24
N ARG A 206 6.37 19.43 -14.35
CA ARG A 206 7.22 18.23 -14.42
C ARG A 206 8.42 18.42 -15.35
N ASP A 207 8.43 19.41 -16.24
CA ASP A 207 9.53 19.63 -17.17
C ASP A 207 10.50 20.72 -16.69
N HIS A 208 11.77 20.33 -16.50
CA HIS A 208 12.88 21.23 -16.17
C HIS A 208 13.16 22.28 -17.25
N ARG A 209 12.69 22.07 -18.50
CA ARG A 209 12.83 23.03 -19.60
C ARG A 209 11.69 24.03 -19.69
N ASN A 210 10.79 24.02 -18.70
CA ASN A 210 9.71 24.98 -18.59
C ASN A 210 8.67 24.93 -19.72
N THR A 211 8.51 23.79 -20.39
CA THR A 211 7.44 23.64 -21.42
C THR A 211 6.03 23.58 -20.82
N ASP A 212 5.94 23.27 -19.52
CA ASP A 212 4.70 23.14 -18.75
C ASP A 212 4.65 24.06 -17.52
N VAL A 213 5.38 25.20 -17.55
CA VAL A 213 5.34 26.19 -16.45
C VAL A 213 3.90 26.61 -16.16
N GLY A 214 3.58 26.64 -14.86
CA GLY A 214 2.24 27.00 -14.38
C GLY A 214 1.22 25.85 -14.49
N ALA A 215 1.63 24.66 -14.94
CA ALA A 215 0.80 23.47 -14.84
C ALA A 215 0.37 23.23 -13.39
N THR A 216 -0.89 22.82 -13.21
CA THR A 216 -1.47 22.50 -11.90
C THR A 216 -2.19 21.16 -11.95
N LEU A 217 -2.22 20.49 -10.81
CA LEU A 217 -2.97 19.25 -10.60
C LEU A 217 -3.94 19.41 -9.44
N PRO A 218 -5.09 18.70 -9.45
CA PRO A 218 -5.98 18.68 -8.30
C PRO A 218 -5.39 17.79 -7.21
N TYR A 219 -5.02 18.39 -6.10
CA TYR A 219 -4.65 17.70 -4.87
C TYR A 219 -5.89 17.38 -4.06
N VAL A 220 -5.91 16.18 -3.48
CA VAL A 220 -6.88 15.74 -2.50
C VAL A 220 -6.13 15.54 -1.18
N VAL A 221 -6.57 16.25 -0.14
CA VAL A 221 -5.99 16.18 1.20
C VAL A 221 -7.05 15.69 2.16
N ARG A 222 -6.79 14.54 2.80
CA ARG A 222 -7.63 13.95 3.84
C ARG A 222 -6.94 14.17 5.18
N ARG A 223 -7.58 14.93 6.06
CA ARG A 223 -6.99 15.44 7.29
C ARG A 223 -7.65 14.85 8.52
N LEU A 224 -6.81 14.40 9.44
CA LEU A 224 -7.15 14.09 10.82
C LEU A 224 -6.34 14.99 11.75
N GLU A 225 -7.00 15.51 12.80
CA GLU A 225 -6.41 16.42 13.79
C GLU A 225 -6.77 15.95 15.21
N GLY A 226 -5.90 16.25 16.18
CA GLY A 226 -6.08 15.90 17.59
C GLY A 226 -4.76 15.50 18.27
N ALA A 227 -4.74 15.48 19.60
CA ALA A 227 -3.53 15.14 20.36
C ALA A 227 -3.14 13.67 20.17
N LYS A 228 -1.87 13.40 19.81
CA LYS A 228 -1.20 12.08 19.75
C LYS A 228 -2.10 10.95 19.21
N ARG A 229 -2.22 10.88 17.89
CA ARG A 229 -3.09 9.92 17.20
C ARG A 229 -2.30 8.75 16.62
N ASN A 230 -2.92 7.57 16.62
CA ASN A 230 -2.57 6.42 15.79
C ASN A 230 -3.59 6.38 14.64
N ASP A 231 -3.29 7.12 13.57
CA ASP A 231 -4.18 7.31 12.44
C ASP A 231 -4.06 6.20 11.41
N VAL A 232 -5.21 5.85 10.84
CA VAL A 232 -5.33 4.92 9.73
C VAL A 232 -6.07 5.61 8.59
N PHE A 233 -5.39 5.80 7.47
CA PHE A 233 -6.01 6.20 6.22
C PHE A 233 -6.19 4.97 5.33
N ALA A 234 -7.44 4.66 5.00
CA ALA A 234 -7.77 3.68 3.99
C ALA A 234 -8.26 4.36 2.70
N ALA A 235 -7.80 3.89 1.55
CA ALA A 235 -8.28 4.34 0.24
C ALA A 235 -8.31 3.17 -0.75
N ALA A 236 -9.15 3.25 -1.78
CA ALA A 236 -9.10 2.32 -2.89
C ALA A 236 -9.04 3.04 -4.24
N PHE A 237 -8.25 2.52 -5.16
CA PHE A 237 -7.99 3.12 -6.47
C PHE A 237 -8.34 2.13 -7.56
N VAL A 238 -9.20 2.53 -8.50
CA VAL A 238 -9.60 1.67 -9.62
C VAL A 238 -9.56 2.44 -10.92
N GLY A 239 -8.94 1.83 -11.92
CA GLY A 239 -9.03 2.30 -13.30
C GLY A 239 -9.96 1.39 -14.10
N SER A 240 -10.89 1.96 -14.87
CA SER A 240 -11.90 1.21 -15.62
C SER A 240 -12.11 1.77 -17.01
N ARG A 241 -12.37 0.89 -17.99
CA ARG A 241 -12.72 1.27 -19.36
C ARG A 241 -14.23 1.12 -19.58
N GLY A 242 -14.86 2.15 -20.17
CA GLY A 242 -16.29 2.13 -20.50
C GLY A 242 -17.20 2.16 -19.27
N ARG A 243 -18.27 1.36 -19.28
CA ARG A 243 -19.28 1.31 -18.19
C ARG A 243 -18.93 0.32 -17.06
N GLN A 244 -17.74 -0.27 -17.07
CA GLN A 244 -17.33 -1.18 -16.00
C GLN A 244 -17.26 -0.43 -14.67
N THR A 245 -17.85 -1.01 -13.62
CA THR A 245 -17.81 -0.44 -12.26
C THR A 245 -17.43 -1.55 -11.29
N LEU A 246 -16.13 -1.85 -11.21
CA LEU A 246 -15.63 -2.93 -10.37
C LEU A 246 -15.87 -2.61 -8.88
N LEU A 247 -15.52 -1.40 -8.44
CA LEU A 247 -15.71 -0.95 -7.05
C LEU A 247 -16.95 -0.06 -6.91
N LYS A 248 -17.66 -0.24 -5.79
CA LYS A 248 -18.84 0.57 -5.43
C LYS A 248 -18.63 1.40 -4.17
N ALA A 249 -17.90 0.87 -3.17
CA ALA A 249 -17.59 1.55 -1.92
C ALA A 249 -16.55 0.76 -1.12
N ILE A 250 -15.88 1.42 -0.17
CA ILE A 250 -15.09 0.77 0.88
C ILE A 250 -15.59 1.20 2.25
N ARG A 251 -15.41 0.35 3.27
CA ARG A 251 -15.73 0.63 4.68
C ARG A 251 -14.64 0.06 5.57
N VAL A 252 -14.19 0.83 6.55
CA VAL A 252 -13.41 0.28 7.67
C VAL A 252 -14.41 -0.37 8.63
N LEU A 253 -14.18 -1.64 8.97
CA LEU A 253 -15.04 -2.41 9.85
C LEU A 253 -14.66 -2.15 11.32
N PRO A 254 -15.64 -2.13 12.23
CA PRO A 254 -15.35 -2.12 13.66
C PRO A 254 -14.59 -3.38 14.05
N LEU A 255 -13.60 -3.23 14.92
CA LEU A 255 -12.82 -4.32 15.47
C LEU A 255 -13.29 -4.64 16.89
N PRO A 256 -13.12 -5.89 17.36
CA PRO A 256 -13.36 -6.21 18.76
C PRO A 256 -12.40 -5.43 19.68
N ALA A 257 -12.79 -5.24 20.94
CA ALA A 257 -12.06 -4.38 21.88
C ALA A 257 -10.63 -4.87 22.21
N ASP A 258 -10.39 -6.17 22.03
CA ASP A 258 -9.12 -6.85 22.23
C ASP A 258 -8.32 -7.02 20.92
N ALA A 259 -8.73 -6.36 19.84
CA ALA A 259 -8.00 -6.39 18.58
C ALA A 259 -6.55 -5.89 18.75
N PRO A 260 -5.57 -6.51 18.07
CA PRO A 260 -4.18 -6.07 18.14
C PRO A 260 -4.00 -4.62 17.70
N GLU A 261 -3.04 -3.92 18.31
CA GLU A 261 -2.73 -2.55 17.92
C GLU A 261 -2.33 -2.48 16.42
N GLY A 262 -2.87 -1.50 15.71
CA GLY A 262 -2.65 -1.36 14.28
C GLY A 262 -3.39 -2.38 13.41
N ALA A 263 -4.25 -3.24 13.98
CA ALA A 263 -5.18 -4.04 13.19
C ALA A 263 -6.15 -3.14 12.42
N VAL A 264 -6.45 -3.53 11.17
CA VAL A 264 -7.41 -2.84 10.30
C VAL A 264 -8.19 -3.89 9.54
N ALA A 265 -9.52 -3.81 9.56
CA ALA A 265 -10.39 -4.61 8.71
C ALA A 265 -11.16 -3.72 7.73
N ILE A 266 -11.21 -4.11 6.47
CA ILE A 266 -11.84 -3.35 5.40
C ILE A 266 -12.79 -4.26 4.62
N ALA A 267 -14.02 -3.80 4.46
CA ALA A 267 -14.96 -4.36 3.49
C ALA A 267 -14.95 -3.51 2.21
N VAL A 268 -14.76 -4.16 1.07
CA VAL A 268 -14.78 -3.54 -0.26
C VAL A 268 -15.98 -4.08 -1.02
N ARG A 269 -16.99 -3.24 -1.24
CA ARG A 269 -18.18 -3.61 -2.02
C ARG A 269 -17.86 -3.50 -3.50
N THR A 270 -17.98 -4.60 -4.22
CA THR A 270 -17.69 -4.69 -5.65
C THR A 270 -18.97 -4.86 -6.48
N ALA A 271 -18.83 -4.96 -7.81
CA ALA A 271 -19.90 -5.43 -8.69
C ALA A 271 -20.31 -6.89 -8.41
N HIS A 272 -19.40 -7.71 -7.88
CA HIS A 272 -19.52 -9.16 -7.79
C HIS A 272 -19.80 -9.66 -6.35
N GLY A 273 -19.56 -8.84 -5.34
CA GLY A 273 -19.70 -9.25 -3.95
C GLY A 273 -19.08 -8.24 -2.98
N VAL A 274 -18.66 -8.75 -1.82
CA VAL A 274 -17.92 -8.01 -0.80
C VAL A 274 -16.58 -8.70 -0.55
N ASP A 275 -15.48 -7.96 -0.71
CA ASP A 275 -14.15 -8.44 -0.36
C ASP A 275 -13.81 -7.98 1.06
N ILE A 276 -13.31 -8.90 1.87
CA ILE A 276 -12.87 -8.62 3.23
C ILE A 276 -11.35 -8.69 3.25
N VAL A 277 -10.71 -7.63 3.75
CA VAL A 277 -9.26 -7.59 4.01
C VAL A 277 -9.04 -7.30 5.48
N ILE A 278 -8.30 -8.15 6.17
CA ILE A 278 -7.85 -7.93 7.55
C ILE A 278 -6.32 -7.83 7.52
N SER A 279 -5.77 -6.75 8.05
CA SER A 279 -4.34 -6.47 8.10
C SER A 279 -3.92 -6.16 9.53
N THR A 280 -3.00 -6.96 10.06
CA THR A 280 -2.40 -6.80 11.39
C THR A 280 -0.90 -6.54 11.23
N LEU A 281 -0.33 -5.70 12.11
CA LEU A 281 1.12 -5.46 12.10
C LEU A 281 1.87 -6.57 12.82
N ASP A 282 1.32 -6.95 13.97
CA ASP A 282 1.75 -8.05 14.83
C ASP A 282 0.64 -9.12 14.81
N PRO A 283 0.88 -10.28 14.16
CA PRO A 283 -0.14 -11.31 13.99
C PRO A 283 -0.61 -11.86 15.34
N ALA A 284 -1.92 -11.82 15.56
CA ALA A 284 -2.60 -12.47 16.67
C ALA A 284 -4.03 -12.83 16.24
N ALA A 285 -4.62 -13.79 16.93
CA ALA A 285 -5.98 -14.24 16.64
C ALA A 285 -6.98 -13.08 16.82
N ILE A 286 -7.78 -12.84 15.79
CA ILE A 286 -8.86 -11.85 15.80
C ILE A 286 -10.07 -12.44 15.07
N THR A 287 -11.26 -12.14 15.58
CA THR A 287 -12.52 -12.42 14.87
C THR A 287 -13.24 -11.11 14.60
N VAL A 288 -13.51 -10.84 13.33
CA VAL A 288 -14.16 -9.61 12.88
C VAL A 288 -15.55 -9.95 12.34
N PRO A 289 -16.63 -9.36 12.88
CA PRO A 289 -17.95 -9.47 12.27
C PRO A 289 -17.99 -8.75 10.92
N THR A 290 -18.43 -9.43 9.86
CA THR A 290 -18.46 -8.87 8.51
C THR A 290 -19.77 -9.14 7.77
N ASP A 291 -19.95 -8.53 6.60
CA ASP A 291 -21.11 -8.79 5.72
C ASP A 291 -21.15 -10.24 5.20
N VAL A 292 -20.04 -10.98 5.26
CA VAL A 292 -19.95 -12.39 4.82
C VAL A 292 -19.96 -13.36 6.01
N GLY A 293 -20.32 -12.87 7.20
CA GLY A 293 -20.26 -13.58 8.47
C GLY A 293 -19.00 -13.28 9.27
N ASP A 294 -18.82 -13.97 10.39
CA ASP A 294 -17.62 -13.81 11.21
C ASP A 294 -16.39 -14.34 10.46
N VAL A 295 -15.36 -13.50 10.39
CA VAL A 295 -14.06 -13.86 9.79
C VAL A 295 -13.03 -13.93 10.90
N SER A 296 -12.49 -15.12 11.14
CA SER A 296 -11.44 -15.35 12.13
C SER A 296 -10.10 -15.60 11.44
N THR A 297 -9.05 -14.93 11.89
CA THR A 297 -7.69 -15.11 11.37
C THR A 297 -6.66 -14.86 12.46
N ASP A 298 -5.51 -15.54 12.38
CA ASP A 298 -4.31 -15.24 13.16
C ASP A 298 -3.19 -14.63 12.31
N GLY A 299 -3.46 -14.37 11.03
CA GLY A 299 -2.47 -13.92 10.06
C GLY A 299 -2.16 -12.43 10.10
N ARG A 300 -0.96 -12.10 9.60
CA ARG A 300 -0.54 -10.73 9.27
C ARG A 300 -1.47 -10.07 8.25
N LEU A 301 -1.90 -10.85 7.26
CA LEU A 301 -2.87 -10.43 6.27
C LEU A 301 -3.80 -11.60 5.97
N ALA A 302 -5.11 -11.33 5.97
CA ALA A 302 -6.11 -12.19 5.38
C ALA A 302 -6.92 -11.41 4.35
N ALA A 303 -7.23 -12.05 3.23
CA ALA A 303 -8.13 -11.52 2.23
C ALA A 303 -9.12 -12.61 1.80
N ILE A 304 -10.41 -12.30 1.83
CA ILE A 304 -11.49 -13.15 1.32
C ILE A 304 -12.18 -12.36 0.22
N LEU A 305 -12.25 -12.95 -0.96
CA LEU A 305 -13.00 -12.44 -2.09
C LEU A 305 -14.28 -13.24 -2.24
N THR A 306 -15.40 -12.57 -2.48
CA THR A 306 -16.68 -13.24 -2.73
C THR A 306 -17.18 -13.01 -4.16
N GLU A 307 -18.07 -13.90 -4.58
CA GLU A 307 -18.86 -13.81 -5.82
C GLU A 307 -20.29 -14.29 -5.52
N ASP A 308 -21.27 -13.40 -5.65
CA ASP A 308 -22.69 -13.63 -5.34
C ASP A 308 -22.98 -14.16 -3.92
N GLY A 309 -22.10 -13.86 -2.96
CA GLY A 309 -22.25 -14.22 -1.55
C GLY A 309 -21.12 -15.10 -1.00
N PRO A 310 -20.93 -16.34 -1.50
CA PRO A 310 -19.90 -17.23 -0.99
C PRO A 310 -18.47 -16.76 -1.31
N PRO A 311 -17.47 -17.17 -0.50
CA PRO A 311 -16.06 -17.04 -0.85
C PRO A 311 -15.76 -17.70 -2.21
N SER A 312 -15.09 -16.98 -3.10
CA SER A 312 -14.58 -17.48 -4.38
C SER A 312 -13.06 -17.59 -4.41
N SER A 313 -12.38 -16.84 -3.55
CA SER A 313 -10.93 -16.91 -3.34
C SER A 313 -10.54 -16.41 -1.96
N ALA A 314 -9.48 -16.96 -1.39
CA ALA A 314 -8.94 -16.52 -0.13
C ALA A 314 -7.41 -16.60 -0.10
N CYS A 315 -6.81 -15.72 0.69
CA CYS A 315 -5.39 -15.67 0.95
C CYS A 315 -5.14 -15.43 2.44
N LEU A 316 -4.28 -16.23 3.05
CA LEU A 316 -3.78 -16.10 4.40
C LEU A 316 -2.27 -15.94 4.34
N ILE A 317 -1.71 -14.91 4.98
CA ILE A 317 -0.29 -14.65 4.98
C ILE A 317 0.23 -14.41 6.39
N GLY A 318 1.29 -15.13 6.77
CA GLY A 318 1.90 -14.96 8.08
C GLY A 318 0.99 -15.43 9.23
N GLY A 319 0.18 -16.47 9.02
CA GLY A 319 -0.73 -17.06 9.99
C GLY A 319 -0.97 -18.54 9.71
N THR A 320 -1.67 -19.23 10.60
CA THR A 320 -1.99 -20.67 10.50
C THR A 320 -3.45 -20.96 10.22
N SER A 321 -4.36 -20.00 10.44
CA SER A 321 -5.79 -20.20 10.22
C SER A 321 -6.47 -18.95 9.66
N LEU A 322 -7.34 -19.17 8.66
CA LEU A 322 -8.34 -18.23 8.18
C LEU A 322 -9.66 -18.99 8.01
N SER A 323 -10.71 -18.53 8.69
CA SER A 323 -12.04 -19.14 8.60
C SER A 323 -13.14 -18.09 8.43
N ALA A 324 -14.17 -18.49 7.70
CA ALA A 324 -15.43 -17.77 7.50
C ALA A 324 -16.51 -18.79 7.10
N PRO A 325 -17.81 -18.43 7.07
CA PRO A 325 -18.83 -19.33 6.55
C PRO A 325 -18.47 -19.86 5.15
N GLY A 326 -18.35 -21.18 5.01
CA GLY A 326 -17.97 -21.83 3.75
C GLY A 326 -16.49 -21.82 3.40
N LEU A 327 -15.61 -21.32 4.28
CA LEU A 327 -14.16 -21.25 4.06
C LEU A 327 -13.40 -21.69 5.32
N ASN A 328 -12.45 -22.60 5.15
CA ASN A 328 -11.46 -22.93 6.18
C ASN A 328 -10.10 -23.19 5.52
N LEU A 329 -9.21 -22.21 5.61
CA LEU A 329 -7.88 -22.24 5.02
C LEU A 329 -6.84 -22.36 6.12
N THR A 330 -5.97 -23.36 6.01
CA THR A 330 -4.92 -23.61 7.01
C THR A 330 -3.52 -23.55 6.43
N ALA A 331 -2.54 -23.19 7.26
CA ALA A 331 -1.13 -23.29 6.93
C ALA A 331 -0.38 -23.99 8.07
N PRO A 332 0.57 -24.90 7.77
CA PRO A 332 1.27 -25.65 8.81
C PRO A 332 2.19 -24.78 9.67
N ASN A 333 2.60 -23.61 9.17
CA ASN A 333 3.41 -22.64 9.87
C ASN A 333 3.00 -21.24 9.43
N ALA A 334 2.93 -20.30 10.36
CA ALA A 334 2.72 -18.88 10.03
C ALA A 334 3.95 -18.28 9.35
N VAL A 335 5.13 -18.53 9.93
CA VAL A 335 6.41 -18.00 9.49
C VAL A 335 7.46 -19.09 9.62
N LEU A 336 8.34 -19.20 8.63
CA LEU A 336 9.60 -19.94 8.76
C LEU A 336 10.76 -18.95 8.88
N SER A 337 11.74 -19.24 9.73
CA SER A 337 12.91 -18.37 9.92
C SER A 337 14.12 -19.15 10.39
N GLY A 338 15.29 -18.52 10.30
CA GLY A 338 16.56 -19.11 10.73
C GLY A 338 17.76 -18.24 10.36
N ARG A 339 18.94 -18.85 10.34
CA ARG A 339 20.21 -18.24 9.94
C ARG A 339 20.53 -18.53 8.49
N ILE A 340 21.22 -17.57 7.86
CA ILE A 340 21.88 -17.76 6.58
C ILE A 340 23.29 -18.26 6.88
N LEU A 341 23.62 -19.44 6.37
CA LEU A 341 24.91 -20.10 6.54
C LEU A 341 25.94 -19.59 5.53
N SER A 342 25.51 -19.36 4.29
CA SER A 342 26.35 -18.81 3.23
C SER A 342 25.50 -18.16 2.13
N SER A 343 26.13 -17.37 1.27
CA SER A 343 25.52 -16.85 0.05
C SER A 343 26.49 -17.01 -1.12
N GLY A 344 25.97 -17.31 -2.30
CA GLY A 344 26.79 -17.46 -3.51
C GLY A 344 26.19 -16.75 -4.72
N SER A 345 27.05 -16.33 -5.64
CA SER A 345 26.67 -15.82 -6.95
C SER A 345 27.71 -16.22 -8.00
N GLY A 346 27.24 -16.77 -9.11
CA GLY A 346 28.11 -17.24 -10.20
C GLY A 346 27.33 -18.01 -11.26
N GLY A 347 27.84 -17.99 -12.50
CA GLY A 347 27.28 -18.79 -13.60
C GLY A 347 25.80 -18.49 -13.92
N GLY A 348 25.30 -17.29 -13.62
CA GLY A 348 23.89 -16.94 -13.81
C GLY A 348 22.96 -17.32 -12.66
N HIS A 349 23.49 -17.86 -11.57
CA HIS A 349 22.75 -18.24 -10.37
C HIS A 349 23.16 -17.39 -9.17
N SER A 350 22.24 -17.20 -8.23
CA SER A 350 22.54 -16.65 -6.91
C SER A 350 21.60 -17.24 -5.87
N TYR A 351 22.12 -17.48 -4.66
CA TYR A 351 21.46 -18.28 -3.64
C TYR A 351 21.90 -17.94 -2.21
N PHE A 352 21.07 -18.37 -1.27
CA PHE A 352 21.40 -18.52 0.16
C PHE A 352 21.42 -19.99 0.54
N ASP A 353 22.42 -20.41 1.30
CA ASP A 353 22.35 -21.66 2.06
C ASP A 353 21.81 -21.32 3.45
N ILE A 354 20.70 -21.95 3.85
CA ILE A 354 19.97 -21.66 5.10
C ILE A 354 19.92 -22.87 6.02
N ASP A 355 19.85 -22.63 7.33
CA ASP A 355 19.81 -23.68 8.37
C ASP A 355 18.43 -24.32 8.57
N CYS A 356 17.78 -24.71 7.47
CA CYS A 356 16.43 -25.26 7.48
C CYS A 356 16.36 -26.58 6.73
N ASP A 357 16.21 -27.71 7.44
CA ASP A 357 16.09 -29.03 6.82
C ASP A 357 14.65 -29.42 6.43
N ARG A 358 13.67 -28.59 6.83
CA ARG A 358 12.24 -28.81 6.65
C ARG A 358 11.89 -29.01 5.17
N PRO A 359 11.34 -30.18 4.76
CA PRO A 359 11.00 -30.45 3.36
C PRO A 359 9.91 -29.52 2.80
N GLU A 360 9.06 -28.97 3.67
CA GLU A 360 7.93 -28.10 3.32
C GLU A 360 8.38 -26.83 2.57
N ILE A 361 9.62 -26.38 2.78
CA ILE A 361 10.15 -25.20 2.09
C ILE A 361 10.21 -25.36 0.56
N GLN A 362 10.28 -26.61 0.06
CA GLN A 362 10.23 -26.88 -1.38
C GLN A 362 8.90 -26.42 -1.99
N GLY A 363 7.81 -26.57 -1.24
CA GLY A 363 6.46 -26.13 -1.64
C GLY A 363 6.29 -24.61 -1.64
N LEU A 364 7.24 -23.86 -1.08
CA LEU A 364 7.18 -22.40 -0.96
C LEU A 364 7.86 -21.67 -2.13
N ARG A 365 8.22 -22.40 -3.19
CA ARG A 365 8.69 -21.80 -4.45
C ARG A 365 7.68 -20.76 -4.95
N GLY A 366 8.18 -19.59 -5.33
CA GLY A 366 7.35 -18.46 -5.75
C GLY A 366 6.91 -17.53 -4.61
N GLN A 367 7.16 -17.90 -3.35
CA GLN A 367 6.99 -16.99 -2.21
C GLN A 367 8.26 -16.15 -1.97
N THR A 368 8.15 -15.14 -1.10
CA THR A 368 9.23 -14.21 -0.78
C THR A 368 9.93 -14.61 0.51
N LEU A 369 11.24 -14.83 0.42
CA LEU A 369 12.13 -14.91 1.58
C LEU A 369 12.72 -13.53 1.85
N PHE A 370 12.64 -13.07 3.09
CA PHE A 370 13.29 -11.86 3.56
C PHE A 370 14.63 -12.22 4.19
N ALA A 371 15.72 -11.64 3.70
CA ALA A 371 17.05 -11.75 4.30
C ALA A 371 17.41 -10.46 5.02
N THR A 372 17.98 -10.58 6.23
CA THR A 372 18.26 -9.46 7.11
C THR A 372 19.73 -9.42 7.52
N ASP A 373 20.34 -8.24 7.44
CA ASP A 373 21.69 -7.95 7.92
C ASP A 373 21.75 -6.56 8.56
N ASP A 374 22.23 -6.47 9.80
CA ASP A 374 22.45 -5.20 10.53
C ASP A 374 21.30 -4.18 10.39
N GLY A 375 20.05 -4.68 10.49
CA GLY A 375 18.82 -3.90 10.39
C GLY A 375 18.30 -3.65 8.98
N ALA A 376 19.08 -3.95 7.94
CA ALA A 376 18.62 -3.90 6.55
C ALA A 376 17.90 -5.21 6.18
N ARG A 377 16.68 -5.11 5.66
CA ARG A 377 15.84 -6.26 5.29
C ARG A 377 15.46 -6.20 3.82
N HIS A 378 15.74 -7.28 3.09
CA HIS A 378 15.51 -7.36 1.63
C HIS A 378 14.68 -8.59 1.28
N GLY A 379 13.67 -8.42 0.42
CA GLY A 379 12.83 -9.52 -0.07
C GLY A 379 13.40 -10.16 -1.35
N TYR A 380 13.38 -11.49 -1.40
CA TYR A 380 13.85 -12.30 -2.52
C TYR A 380 12.80 -13.35 -2.90
N LEU A 381 12.43 -13.40 -4.18
CA LEU A 381 11.58 -14.46 -4.70
C LEU A 381 12.31 -15.80 -4.69
N ILE A 382 11.72 -16.83 -4.09
CA ILE A 382 12.26 -18.19 -4.11
C ILE A 382 12.07 -18.80 -5.49
N ARG A 383 13.16 -18.92 -6.25
CA ARG A 383 13.17 -19.45 -7.62
C ARG A 383 13.22 -20.97 -7.63
N ALA A 384 13.95 -21.56 -6.69
CA ALA A 384 14.09 -22.99 -6.49
C ALA A 384 14.68 -23.27 -5.10
N VAL A 385 14.50 -24.49 -4.61
CA VAL A 385 15.15 -24.98 -3.39
C VAL A 385 15.77 -26.34 -3.67
N GLU A 386 17.02 -26.52 -3.24
CA GLU A 386 17.79 -27.75 -3.42
C GLU A 386 18.46 -28.16 -2.09
N PRO A 387 18.82 -29.43 -1.89
CA PRO A 387 19.67 -29.83 -0.77
C PRO A 387 21.03 -29.10 -0.81
N ALA A 388 21.58 -28.80 0.36
CA ALA A 388 22.94 -28.30 0.55
C ALA A 388 23.70 -29.19 1.54
N ASP A 389 25.01 -28.99 1.69
CA ASP A 389 25.85 -29.76 2.64
C ASP A 389 25.32 -29.65 4.09
N ALA A 390 24.75 -28.49 4.43
CA ALA A 390 23.99 -28.26 5.66
C ALA A 390 22.73 -27.46 5.31
N GLY A 391 21.55 -27.94 5.72
CA GLY A 391 20.30 -27.25 5.46
C GLY A 391 19.84 -27.33 3.99
N ARG A 392 19.42 -26.18 3.45
CA ARG A 392 18.88 -26.06 2.09
C ARG A 392 19.48 -24.89 1.36
N ARG A 393 19.67 -25.04 0.05
CA ARG A 393 20.02 -23.96 -0.88
C ARG A 393 18.77 -23.36 -1.47
N VAL A 394 18.52 -22.08 -1.19
CA VAL A 394 17.42 -21.29 -1.73
C VAL A 394 17.95 -20.36 -2.82
N PHE A 395 17.55 -20.61 -4.07
CA PHE A 395 17.93 -19.77 -5.20
C PHE A 395 17.06 -18.52 -5.28
N THR A 396 17.69 -17.35 -5.28
CA THR A 396 17.05 -16.05 -5.52
C THR A 396 17.20 -15.62 -6.99
N LYS A 397 18.19 -16.20 -7.70
CA LYS A 397 18.42 -16.06 -9.14
C LYS A 397 18.80 -17.42 -9.72
N ARG A 398 18.17 -17.78 -10.85
CA ARG A 398 18.45 -19.02 -11.59
C ARG A 398 18.36 -18.73 -13.09
N ASP A 399 19.33 -19.22 -13.86
CA ASP A 399 19.39 -19.05 -15.32
C ASP A 399 19.28 -17.56 -15.73
N HIS A 400 20.05 -16.71 -15.06
CA HIS A 400 20.06 -15.25 -15.22
C HIS A 400 18.75 -14.53 -14.86
N ARG A 401 17.77 -15.22 -14.28
CA ARG A 401 16.48 -14.66 -13.87
C ARG A 401 16.33 -14.60 -12.35
N GLY A 402 16.06 -13.42 -11.82
CA GLY A 402 15.92 -13.15 -10.39
C GLY A 402 16.95 -12.14 -9.89
N PHE A 403 17.16 -12.10 -8.58
CA PHE A 403 18.00 -11.09 -7.93
C PHE A 403 19.23 -11.70 -7.28
N GLU A 404 20.35 -10.98 -7.34
CA GLU A 404 21.58 -11.32 -6.63
C GLU A 404 21.34 -11.34 -5.12
N ALA A 405 21.62 -12.47 -4.48
CA ALA A 405 21.61 -12.62 -3.04
C ALA A 405 22.75 -11.76 -2.45
N ARG A 406 22.38 -10.79 -1.60
CA ARG A 406 23.36 -9.99 -0.85
C ARG A 406 23.67 -10.70 0.46
N PRO A 407 24.91 -10.63 0.97
CA PRO A 407 25.24 -11.20 2.27
C PRO A 407 24.23 -10.78 3.34
N ALA A 408 23.80 -11.75 4.15
CA ALA A 408 22.86 -11.53 5.23
C ALA A 408 23.04 -12.59 6.33
N LYS A 409 22.54 -12.29 7.53
CA LYS A 409 22.74 -13.12 8.74
C LYS A 409 21.55 -14.00 9.04
N THR A 410 20.34 -13.49 8.87
CA THR A 410 19.10 -14.20 9.17
C THR A 410 18.12 -14.14 8.02
N TRP A 411 17.18 -15.07 8.00
CA TRP A 411 16.10 -15.09 7.03
C TRP A 411 14.74 -15.32 7.71
N GLU A 412 13.69 -14.83 7.06
CA GLU A 412 12.29 -14.99 7.44
C GLU A 412 11.43 -15.17 6.20
N LEU A 413 10.41 -16.02 6.27
CA LEU A 413 9.45 -16.27 5.20
C LEU A 413 8.05 -16.33 5.82
N PRO A 414 7.26 -15.24 5.72
CA PRO A 414 5.83 -15.28 6.04
C PRO A 414 5.10 -16.18 5.03
N VAL A 415 4.61 -17.32 5.52
CA VAL A 415 3.99 -18.34 4.66
C VAL A 415 2.69 -17.79 4.10
N THR A 416 2.51 -17.93 2.79
CA THR A 416 1.26 -17.63 2.10
C THR A 416 0.51 -18.93 1.79
N ALA A 417 -0.70 -19.04 2.31
CA ALA A 417 -1.69 -20.04 1.89
C ALA A 417 -2.73 -19.36 0.98
N PHE A 418 -3.13 -20.07 -0.07
CA PHE A 418 -4.05 -19.56 -1.09
C PHE A 418 -5.10 -20.62 -1.41
N TRP A 419 -6.33 -20.15 -1.61
CA TRP A 419 -7.44 -20.97 -2.04
C TRP A 419 -8.29 -20.24 -3.09
N ASP A 420 -8.86 -21.01 -4.01
CA ASP A 420 -9.91 -20.58 -4.92
C ASP A 420 -10.98 -21.68 -5.05
N ALA A 421 -12.17 -21.31 -5.51
CA ALA A 421 -13.29 -22.24 -5.67
C ALA A 421 -13.02 -23.38 -6.68
N GLY A 422 -11.96 -23.27 -7.50
CA GLY A 422 -11.50 -24.34 -8.39
C GLY A 422 -10.70 -25.43 -7.68
N THR A 423 -10.31 -25.21 -6.43
CA THR A 423 -9.44 -26.08 -5.64
C THR A 423 -10.16 -26.56 -4.37
N PRO A 424 -10.04 -27.83 -3.94
CA PRO A 424 -10.57 -28.25 -2.65
C PRO A 424 -9.97 -27.41 -1.52
N CYS A 425 -10.82 -26.89 -0.63
CA CYS A 425 -10.38 -26.15 0.56
C CYS A 425 -9.59 -27.11 1.47
N ARG A 426 -8.36 -26.75 1.83
CA ARG A 426 -7.47 -27.54 2.70
C ARG A 426 -6.85 -26.65 3.77
#